data_AF-A0A936U5I3-F1
#
_entry.id   AF-A0A936U5I3-F1
#
_cell.length_a   1.000
_cell.length_b   1.000
_cell.length_c   1.000
_cell.angle_alpha   90.00
_cell.angle_beta   90.00
_cell.angle_gamma   90.00
#
_symmetry.space_group_name_H-M   'P 1'
#
loop_
_entity.id
_entity.type
_entity.pdbx_description
1 polymer ?
#
loop_
_entity_poly.entity_id
_entity_poly.type
_entity_poly.pdbx_seq_one_letter_code
_entity_poly.pdbx_strand_id
1 'polypeptide(L)'
;MLDLDLDGIAQRHPRLAADTARLSALLDSEPSSDEAVALVCELTFATAEMPLVEGYLAQYADLIDRFSAIAKLDLASTLASARLRTLSGPIDPWNRDLARSLLRRCGLSWLNLTAAKVLLQTYTDLNDSRTLLFVYQQLLDLHPDWATDPGMLQIKGHSLLQIAKQLRRNQQRLERDSGTPQRPDPEIKEYLRRAKIELNSAIMHGATNDVLKLAQSDLEYIRDWREPEREQHDGWGI
;
A
#
# COMPACT_ATOMS: atom_id res chain seq x y z
N MET A 1 -7.64 26.00 -8.73
CA MET A 1 -6.82 26.22 -7.53
C MET A 1 -7.71 25.79 -6.37
N LEU A 2 -7.35 24.71 -5.66
CA LEU A 2 -8.11 24.30 -4.46
C LEU A 2 -7.72 25.29 -3.37
N ASP A 3 -8.67 26.11 -2.93
CA ASP A 3 -8.47 26.97 -1.77
C ASP A 3 -8.65 26.12 -0.51
N LEU A 4 -7.83 26.38 0.51
CA LEU A 4 -7.95 25.71 1.80
C LEU A 4 -9.17 26.37 2.49
N ASP A 5 -10.35 25.76 2.41
CA ASP A 5 -11.63 26.24 2.99
C ASP A 5 -11.60 26.21 4.54
N LEU A 6 -10.63 26.88 5.15
CA LEU A 6 -10.43 26.93 6.60
C LEU A 6 -11.59 27.65 7.28
N ASP A 7 -12.13 28.69 6.65
CA ASP A 7 -13.32 29.41 7.13
C ASP A 7 -14.55 28.51 7.13
N GLY A 8 -14.78 27.73 6.06
CA GLY A 8 -15.87 26.78 6.02
C GLY A 8 -15.70 25.65 7.05
N ILE A 9 -14.48 25.16 7.26
CA ILE A 9 -14.18 24.19 8.33
C ILE A 9 -14.49 24.80 9.71
N ALA A 10 -14.08 26.03 9.99
CA ALA A 10 -14.35 26.70 11.26
C ALA A 10 -15.86 26.90 11.49
N GLN A 11 -16.62 27.23 10.44
CA GLN A 11 -18.08 27.37 10.51
C GLN A 11 -18.77 26.02 10.75
N ARG A 12 -18.35 24.95 10.06
CA ARG A 12 -18.88 23.58 10.25
C ARG A 12 -18.47 22.98 11.60
N HIS A 13 -17.30 23.35 12.10
CA HIS A 13 -16.69 22.83 13.32
C HIS A 13 -16.20 23.95 14.23
N PRO A 14 -17.09 24.67 14.95
CA PRO A 14 -16.71 25.82 15.77
C PRO A 14 -15.66 25.52 16.85
N ARG A 15 -15.62 24.28 17.34
CA ARG A 15 -14.58 23.82 18.29
C ARG A 15 -13.15 23.82 17.73
N LEU A 16 -13.01 23.84 16.40
CA LEU A 16 -11.73 23.86 15.68
C LEU A 16 -11.38 25.27 15.15
N ALA A 17 -12.15 26.30 15.51
CA ALA A 17 -11.93 27.67 15.02
C ALA A 17 -10.55 28.24 15.41
N ALA A 18 -10.06 27.89 16.61
CA ALA A 18 -8.72 28.30 17.04
C ALA A 18 -7.62 27.60 16.23
N ASP A 19 -7.78 26.31 15.95
CA ASP A 19 -6.81 25.50 15.20
C ASP A 19 -6.77 25.92 13.72
N THR A 20 -7.93 26.20 13.11
CA THR A 20 -8.01 26.72 11.73
C THR A 20 -7.38 28.12 11.61
N ALA A 21 -7.61 29.01 12.58
CA ALA A 21 -6.96 30.32 12.61
C ALA A 21 -5.44 30.21 12.81
N ARG A 22 -4.98 29.30 13.69
CA ARG A 22 -3.55 29.01 13.88
C ARG A 22 -2.92 28.45 12.60
N LEU A 23 -3.60 27.53 11.91
CA LEU A 23 -3.14 26.99 10.64
C LEU A 23 -3.01 28.11 9.61
N SER A 24 -4.00 28.99 9.47
CA SER A 24 -3.91 30.14 8.56
C SER A 24 -2.65 30.98 8.81
N ALA A 25 -2.37 31.32 10.07
CA ALA A 25 -1.18 32.11 10.42
C ALA A 25 0.14 31.39 10.12
N LEU A 26 0.19 30.06 10.32
CA LEU A 26 1.37 29.25 9.98
C LEU A 26 1.57 29.15 8.48
N LEU A 27 0.51 29.05 7.68
CA LEU A 27 0.59 28.99 6.23
C LEU A 27 1.10 30.30 5.61
N ASP A 28 0.77 31.44 6.21
CA ASP A 28 1.26 32.75 5.76
C ASP A 28 2.75 32.97 6.03
N SER A 29 3.29 32.34 7.08
CA SER A 29 4.65 32.58 7.57
C SER A 29 5.62 31.45 7.22
N GLU A 30 5.27 30.22 7.57
CA GLU A 30 6.12 29.02 7.45
C GLU A 30 5.30 27.81 6.97
N PRO A 31 4.82 27.81 5.71
CA PRO A 31 3.92 26.78 5.21
C PRO A 31 4.56 25.39 5.18
N SER A 32 5.89 25.28 5.18
CA SER A 32 6.64 24.01 5.20
C SER A 32 7.08 23.56 6.60
N SER A 33 6.66 24.26 7.65
CA SER A 33 7.01 23.88 9.03
C SER A 33 6.34 22.57 9.43
N ASP A 34 7.01 21.79 10.29
CA ASP A 34 6.44 20.55 10.84
C ASP A 34 5.14 20.83 11.61
N GLU A 35 5.04 22.01 12.24
CA GLU A 35 3.84 22.45 12.95
C GLU A 35 2.66 22.68 12.01
N ALA A 36 2.86 23.37 10.87
CA ALA A 36 1.83 23.55 9.86
C ALA A 36 1.34 22.21 9.33
N VAL A 37 2.27 21.32 9.00
CA VAL A 37 1.98 19.98 8.47
C VAL A 37 1.20 19.13 9.49
N ALA A 38 1.66 19.11 10.75
CA ALA A 38 0.97 18.38 11.81
C ALA A 38 -0.47 18.87 11.97
N LEU A 39 -0.68 20.19 11.96
CA LEU A 39 -2.01 20.78 12.13
C LEU A 39 -2.94 20.50 10.93
N VAL A 40 -2.40 20.48 9.70
CA VAL A 40 -3.14 20.01 8.51
C VAL A 40 -3.58 18.56 8.69
N CYS A 41 -2.68 17.67 9.10
CA CYS A 41 -2.98 16.26 9.32
C CYS A 41 -4.03 16.07 10.44
N GLU A 42 -3.85 16.75 11.57
CA GLU A 42 -4.77 16.70 12.72
C GLU A 42 -6.18 17.20 12.35
N LEU A 43 -6.29 18.35 11.66
CA LEU A 43 -7.56 18.88 11.19
C LEU A 43 -8.21 17.94 10.17
N THR A 44 -7.43 17.38 9.25
CA THR A 44 -7.91 16.37 8.28
C THR A 44 -8.48 15.16 9.01
N PHE A 45 -7.79 14.66 10.05
CA PHE A 45 -8.30 13.57 10.88
C PHE A 45 -9.51 13.96 11.72
N ALA A 46 -9.57 15.18 12.26
CA ALA A 46 -10.66 15.62 13.12
C ALA A 46 -11.97 15.83 12.36
N THR A 47 -11.87 16.25 11.10
CA THR A 47 -13.01 16.59 10.23
C THR A 47 -13.36 15.47 9.25
N ALA A 48 -12.42 14.55 8.99
CA ALA A 48 -12.47 13.58 7.89
C ALA A 48 -12.54 14.25 6.50
N GLU A 49 -12.09 15.51 6.37
CA GLU A 49 -12.07 16.24 5.12
C GLU A 49 -10.73 16.07 4.39
N MET A 50 -10.62 15.01 3.58
CA MET A 50 -9.44 14.79 2.71
C MET A 50 -9.07 15.98 1.83
N PRO A 51 -10.01 16.76 1.25
CA PRO A 51 -9.66 17.92 0.44
C PRO A 51 -8.74 18.93 1.12
N LEU A 52 -8.67 18.96 2.46
CA LEU A 52 -7.73 19.82 3.19
C LEU A 52 -6.26 19.45 2.92
N VAL A 53 -5.89 18.18 3.12
CA VAL A 53 -4.51 17.73 2.86
C VAL A 53 -4.19 17.73 1.36
N GLU A 54 -5.18 17.45 0.51
CA GLU A 54 -5.04 17.48 -0.95
C GLU A 54 -4.79 18.92 -1.44
N GLY A 55 -5.59 19.88 -0.96
CA GLY A 55 -5.43 21.30 -1.25
C GLY A 55 -4.08 21.83 -0.76
N TYR A 56 -3.65 21.41 0.43
CA TYR A 56 -2.37 21.82 1.00
C TYR A 56 -1.20 21.33 0.15
N LEU A 57 -1.21 20.06 -0.25
CA LEU A 57 -0.18 19.50 -1.13
C LEU A 57 -0.22 20.09 -2.54
N ALA A 58 -1.40 20.44 -3.06
CA ALA A 58 -1.53 21.10 -4.35
C ALA A 58 -0.99 22.54 -4.32
N GLN A 59 -1.26 23.29 -3.25
CA GLN A 59 -0.82 24.68 -3.09
C GLN A 59 0.69 24.78 -2.83
N TYR A 60 1.27 23.82 -2.09
CA TYR A 60 2.67 23.85 -1.67
C TYR A 60 3.53 22.75 -2.31
N ALA A 61 3.15 22.27 -3.50
CA ALA A 61 3.85 21.19 -4.21
C ALA A 61 5.36 21.48 -4.40
N ASP A 62 5.71 22.74 -4.72
CA ASP A 62 7.10 23.17 -4.94
C ASP A 62 7.94 23.18 -3.65
N LEU A 63 7.31 23.12 -2.47
CA LEU A 63 7.98 23.12 -1.18
C LEU A 63 8.18 21.72 -0.60
N ILE A 64 7.61 20.67 -1.22
CA ILE A 64 7.65 19.29 -0.69
C ILE A 64 9.07 18.86 -0.36
N ASP A 65 10.07 19.20 -1.19
CA ASP A 65 11.45 18.79 -0.91
C ASP A 65 12.05 19.46 0.33
N ARG A 66 11.53 20.62 0.74
CA ARG A 66 11.92 21.34 1.95
C ARG A 66 11.29 20.79 3.22
N PHE A 67 10.23 19.98 3.10
CA PHE A 67 9.57 19.40 4.27
C PHE A 67 10.52 18.45 4.99
N SER A 68 10.41 18.33 6.31
CA SER A 68 11.17 17.31 7.04
C SER A 68 10.72 15.91 6.62
N ALA A 69 11.52 14.88 6.98
CA ALA A 69 11.12 13.49 6.78
C ALA A 69 9.85 13.14 7.57
N ILE A 70 9.68 13.74 8.76
CA ILE A 70 8.52 13.55 9.64
C ILE A 70 7.27 14.16 8.99
N ALA A 71 7.35 15.41 8.52
CA ALA A 71 6.25 16.07 7.81
C ALA A 71 5.79 15.26 6.59
N LYS A 72 6.74 14.79 5.75
CA LYS A 72 6.41 13.93 4.60
C LYS A 72 5.73 12.63 5.04
N LEU A 73 6.18 12.04 6.16
CA LEU A 73 5.61 10.81 6.71
C LEU A 73 4.18 11.02 7.20
N ASP A 74 3.91 12.13 7.89
CA ASP A 74 2.59 12.46 8.41
C ASP A 74 1.59 12.73 7.28
N LEU A 75 2.00 13.49 6.26
CA LEU A 75 1.18 13.74 5.06
C LEU A 75 0.86 12.44 4.33
N ALA A 76 1.88 11.60 4.11
CA ALA A 76 1.67 10.32 3.45
C ALA A 76 0.78 9.37 4.25
N SER A 77 0.97 9.33 5.57
CA SER A 77 0.16 8.51 6.47
C SER A 77 -1.28 9.00 6.50
N THR A 78 -1.51 10.31 6.43
CA THR A 78 -2.85 10.91 6.35
C THR A 78 -3.54 10.54 5.05
N LEU A 79 -2.87 10.71 3.90
CA LEU A 79 -3.38 10.29 2.59
C LEU A 79 -3.69 8.80 2.52
N ALA A 80 -2.86 7.95 3.14
CA ALA A 80 -3.08 6.51 3.17
C ALA A 80 -4.16 6.07 4.16
N SER A 81 -4.26 6.75 5.30
CA SER A 81 -5.25 6.47 6.35
C SER A 81 -6.66 6.91 5.97
N ALA A 82 -6.83 7.69 4.90
CA ALA A 82 -8.12 7.91 4.25
C ALA A 82 -8.88 6.57 4.04
N ARG A 83 -8.15 5.50 3.72
CA ARG A 83 -8.68 4.12 3.57
C ARG A 83 -9.29 3.54 4.85
N LEU A 84 -8.74 3.86 6.02
CA LEU A 84 -9.12 3.26 7.30
C LEU A 84 -10.41 3.87 7.87
N ARG A 85 -10.73 5.12 7.52
CA ARG A 85 -11.93 5.81 8.03
C ARG A 85 -13.12 5.75 7.08
N THR A 86 -12.91 5.71 5.77
CA THR A 86 -14.01 5.65 4.78
C THR A 86 -14.40 4.22 4.42
N LEU A 87 -14.44 3.29 5.40
CA LEU A 87 -14.84 1.88 5.21
C LEU A 87 -15.86 1.74 4.06
N SER A 88 -15.38 1.21 2.92
CA SER A 88 -16.06 1.01 1.62
C SER A 88 -15.76 2.05 0.51
N GLY A 89 -14.50 2.18 0.10
CA GLY A 89 -14.13 2.82 -1.18
C GLY A 89 -12.67 2.58 -1.56
N PRO A 90 -12.32 2.46 -2.86
CA PRO A 90 -10.93 2.46 -3.28
C PRO A 90 -10.28 3.81 -2.93
N ILE A 91 -9.04 3.80 -2.41
CA ILE A 91 -8.26 5.05 -2.30
C ILE A 91 -8.19 5.66 -3.69
N ASP A 92 -8.51 6.95 -3.77
CA ASP A 92 -8.34 7.72 -4.99
C ASP A 92 -6.92 7.49 -5.56
N PRO A 93 -6.79 7.08 -6.84
CA PRO A 93 -5.49 6.76 -7.42
C PRO A 93 -4.45 7.88 -7.28
N TRP A 94 -4.87 9.14 -7.32
CA TRP A 94 -3.99 10.29 -7.17
C TRP A 94 -3.46 10.39 -5.73
N ASN A 95 -4.32 10.25 -4.72
CA ASN A 95 -3.90 10.23 -3.31
C ASN A 95 -2.91 9.09 -3.02
N ARG A 96 -3.12 7.93 -3.64
CA ARG A 96 -2.24 6.76 -3.50
C ARG A 96 -0.85 7.04 -4.08
N ASP A 97 -0.80 7.60 -5.29
CA ASP A 97 0.46 7.93 -5.94
C ASP A 97 1.22 9.03 -5.20
N LEU A 98 0.50 10.01 -4.66
CA LEU A 98 1.09 11.08 -3.86
C LEU A 98 1.65 10.56 -2.53
N ALA A 99 0.90 9.72 -1.80
CA ALA A 99 1.38 9.08 -0.58
C ALA A 99 2.64 8.25 -0.85
N ARG A 100 2.66 7.45 -1.93
CA ARG A 100 3.83 6.68 -2.35
C ARG A 100 5.02 7.60 -2.67
N SER A 101 4.80 8.70 -3.39
CA SER A 101 5.85 9.68 -3.72
C SER A 101 6.47 10.27 -2.46
N LEU A 102 5.63 10.69 -1.50
CA LEU A 102 6.07 11.24 -0.22
C LEU A 102 6.88 10.22 0.60
N LEU A 103 6.39 8.97 0.73
CA LEU A 103 7.09 7.90 1.46
C LEU A 103 8.45 7.57 0.86
N ARG A 104 8.57 7.59 -0.47
CA ARG A 104 9.86 7.41 -1.15
C ARG A 104 10.83 8.55 -0.84
N ARG A 105 10.33 9.78 -0.67
CA ARG A 105 11.12 10.96 -0.33
C ARG A 105 11.48 11.05 1.17
N CYS A 106 10.74 10.40 2.06
CA CYS A 106 11.12 10.28 3.49
C CYS A 106 12.41 9.47 3.68
N GLY A 107 12.66 8.51 2.78
CA GLY A 107 13.71 7.50 2.96
C GLY A 107 13.24 6.35 3.86
N LEU A 108 13.65 5.13 3.52
CA LEU A 108 13.16 3.90 4.17
C LEU A 108 13.52 3.82 5.67
N SER A 109 14.65 4.41 6.08
CA SER A 109 15.14 4.39 7.46
C SER A 109 14.28 5.21 8.44
N TRP A 110 13.43 6.08 7.93
CA TRP A 110 12.55 6.95 8.73
C TRP A 110 11.12 6.40 8.83
N LEU A 111 10.83 5.29 8.14
CA LEU A 111 9.51 4.70 8.18
C LEU A 111 9.32 3.97 9.51
N ASN A 112 8.15 4.16 10.12
CA ASN A 112 7.66 3.24 11.13
C ASN A 112 6.93 2.06 10.45
N LEU A 113 6.63 1.01 11.22
CA LEU A 113 5.98 -0.19 10.70
C LEU A 113 4.66 0.09 9.97
N THR A 114 3.85 1.04 10.49
CA THR A 114 2.57 1.40 9.88
C THR A 114 2.77 2.04 8.50
N ALA A 115 3.67 3.01 8.40
CA ALA A 115 3.99 3.67 7.14
C ALA A 115 4.66 2.74 6.13
N ALA A 116 5.50 1.80 6.61
CA ALA A 116 6.07 0.75 5.80
C ALA A 116 5.00 -0.17 5.20
N LYS A 117 4.02 -0.61 6.01
CA LYS A 117 2.87 -1.41 5.52
C LYS A 117 2.04 -0.65 4.49
N VAL A 118 1.79 0.64 4.73
CA VAL A 118 1.13 1.51 3.76
C VAL A 118 1.91 1.55 2.44
N LEU A 119 3.21 1.83 2.49
CA LEU A 119 4.07 1.88 1.31
C LEU A 119 3.98 0.57 0.52
N LEU A 120 4.14 -0.56 1.20
CA LEU A 120 4.09 -1.86 0.53
C LEU A 120 2.70 -2.16 -0.04
N GLN A 121 1.63 -1.82 0.67
CA GLN A 121 0.27 -1.97 0.14
C GLN A 121 0.04 -1.13 -1.12
N THR A 122 0.65 0.06 -1.25
CA THR A 122 0.55 0.86 -2.48
C THR A 122 1.16 0.13 -3.68
N TYR A 123 2.27 -0.60 -3.50
CA TYR A 123 2.85 -1.42 -4.56
C TYR A 123 2.00 -2.65 -4.88
N THR A 124 1.37 -3.27 -3.87
CA THR A 124 0.40 -4.35 -4.07
C THR A 124 -0.75 -3.88 -4.96
N ASP A 125 -1.34 -2.74 -4.65
CA ASP A 125 -2.50 -2.21 -5.36
C ASP A 125 -2.15 -1.76 -6.79
N LEU A 126 -0.88 -1.43 -7.07
CA LEU A 126 -0.35 -1.15 -8.41
C LEU A 126 0.08 -2.40 -9.18
N ASN A 127 -0.08 -3.59 -8.59
CA ASN A 127 0.38 -4.86 -9.13
C ASN A 127 1.89 -4.87 -9.47
N ASP A 128 2.68 -4.10 -8.72
CA ASP A 128 4.14 -4.04 -8.85
C ASP A 128 4.81 -4.89 -7.76
N SER A 129 4.51 -6.20 -7.80
CA SER A 129 4.96 -7.15 -6.78
C SER A 129 6.48 -7.34 -6.75
N ARG A 130 7.20 -7.04 -7.84
CA ARG A 130 8.67 -7.14 -7.89
C ARG A 130 9.34 -5.99 -7.14
N THR A 131 8.92 -4.75 -7.41
CA THR A 131 9.41 -3.59 -6.66
C THR A 131 9.04 -3.71 -5.18
N LEU A 132 7.84 -4.22 -4.89
CA LEU A 132 7.42 -4.51 -3.52
C LEU A 132 8.40 -5.42 -2.80
N LEU A 133 8.75 -6.59 -3.37
CA LEU A 133 9.67 -7.53 -2.71
C LEU A 133 11.08 -6.94 -2.53
N PHE A 134 11.53 -6.09 -3.46
CA PHE A 134 12.79 -5.37 -3.31
C PHE A 134 12.75 -4.38 -2.14
N VAL A 135 11.73 -3.53 -2.08
CA VAL A 135 11.53 -2.56 -0.98
C VAL A 135 11.32 -3.28 0.35
N TYR A 136 10.55 -4.38 0.35
CA TYR A 136 10.34 -5.22 1.52
C TYR A 136 11.66 -5.73 2.10
N GLN A 137 12.58 -6.23 1.25
CA GLN A 137 13.88 -6.70 1.72
C GLN A 137 14.71 -5.56 2.32
N GLN A 138 14.75 -4.40 1.66
CA GLN A 138 15.45 -3.23 2.20
C GLN A 138 14.90 -2.79 3.57
N LEU A 139 13.58 -2.86 3.76
CA LEU A 139 12.95 -2.56 5.04
C LEU A 139 13.37 -3.57 6.13
N LEU A 140 13.47 -4.86 5.81
CA LEU A 140 13.94 -5.87 6.76
C LEU A 140 15.44 -5.75 7.07
N ASP A 141 16.25 -5.31 6.10
CA ASP A 141 17.67 -5.06 6.34
C ASP A 141 17.87 -3.90 7.34
N LEU A 142 16.97 -2.91 7.32
CA LEU A 142 16.95 -1.77 8.25
C LEU A 142 16.25 -2.09 9.59
N HIS A 143 15.20 -2.91 9.54
CA HIS A 143 14.34 -3.25 10.68
C HIS A 143 14.11 -4.77 10.75
N PRO A 144 15.11 -5.54 11.21
CA PRO A 144 15.03 -7.01 11.25
C PRO A 144 13.91 -7.53 12.17
N ASP A 145 13.52 -6.74 13.16
CA ASP A 145 12.42 -7.05 14.10
C ASP A 145 11.06 -7.14 13.41
N TRP A 146 10.89 -6.55 12.23
CA TRP A 146 9.64 -6.61 11.46
C TRP A 146 9.45 -7.91 10.69
N ALA A 147 10.47 -8.78 10.64
CA ALA A 147 10.43 -10.01 9.87
C ALA A 147 9.34 -10.99 10.34
N THR A 148 8.89 -10.87 11.59
CA THR A 148 7.83 -11.70 12.18
C THR A 148 6.49 -10.98 12.31
N ASP A 149 6.39 -9.72 11.87
CA ASP A 149 5.13 -9.00 11.93
C ASP A 149 4.09 -9.66 10.99
N PRO A 150 2.89 -10.01 11.49
CA PRO A 150 1.86 -10.69 10.69
C PRO A 150 1.44 -9.92 9.43
N GLY A 151 1.36 -8.60 9.51
CA GLY A 151 0.97 -7.77 8.37
C GLY A 151 2.04 -7.76 7.27
N MET A 152 3.31 -7.66 7.66
CA MET A 152 4.45 -7.75 6.75
C MET A 152 4.51 -9.11 6.05
N LEU A 153 4.38 -10.20 6.84
CA LEU A 153 4.33 -11.57 6.31
C LEU A 153 3.16 -11.77 5.34
N GLN A 154 1.97 -11.25 5.67
CA GLN A 154 0.80 -11.33 4.80
C GLN A 154 1.03 -10.56 3.49
N ILE A 155 1.55 -9.34 3.53
CA ILE A 155 1.85 -8.54 2.35
C ILE A 155 2.87 -9.25 1.44
N LYS A 156 3.93 -9.82 2.02
CA LYS A 156 4.93 -10.60 1.28
C LYS A 156 4.32 -11.84 0.64
N GLY A 157 3.54 -12.61 1.41
CA GLY A 157 2.85 -13.80 0.94
C GLY A 157 1.90 -13.51 -0.23
N HIS A 158 1.09 -12.46 -0.09
CA HIS A 158 0.20 -11.98 -1.15
C HIS A 158 0.96 -11.59 -2.41
N SER A 159 2.08 -10.88 -2.27
CA SER A 159 2.90 -10.41 -3.40
C SER A 159 3.53 -11.57 -4.18
N LEU A 160 4.03 -12.59 -3.48
CA LEU A 160 4.53 -13.82 -4.09
C LEU A 160 3.42 -14.53 -4.87
N LEU A 161 2.20 -14.56 -4.33
CA LEU A 161 1.04 -15.13 -5.02
C LEU A 161 0.68 -14.33 -6.30
N GLN A 162 0.73 -13.00 -6.27
CA GLN A 162 0.47 -12.18 -7.46
C GLN A 162 1.51 -12.43 -8.56
N ILE A 163 2.79 -12.61 -8.22
CA ILE A 163 3.84 -12.99 -9.18
C ILE A 163 3.49 -14.34 -9.81
N ALA A 164 3.13 -15.34 -9.02
CA ALA A 164 2.73 -16.65 -9.54
C ALA A 164 1.52 -16.56 -10.50
N LYS A 165 0.51 -15.76 -10.15
CA LYS A 165 -0.66 -15.50 -11.01
C LYS A 165 -0.25 -14.83 -12.32
N GLN A 166 0.65 -13.84 -12.28
CA GLN A 166 1.12 -13.15 -13.48
C GLN A 166 1.92 -14.07 -14.40
N LEU A 167 2.83 -14.89 -13.84
CA LEU A 167 3.59 -15.88 -14.60
C LEU A 167 2.66 -16.88 -15.29
N ARG A 168 1.64 -17.41 -14.59
CA ARG A 168 0.64 -18.29 -15.21
C ARG A 168 -0.10 -17.62 -16.36
N ARG A 169 -0.54 -16.37 -16.19
CA ARG A 169 -1.24 -15.62 -17.25
C ARG A 169 -0.34 -15.45 -18.48
N ASN A 170 0.94 -15.15 -18.28
CA ASN A 170 1.91 -15.03 -19.35
C ASN A 170 2.12 -16.37 -20.06
N GLN A 171 2.26 -17.47 -19.31
CA GLN A 171 2.38 -18.81 -19.88
C GLN A 171 1.16 -19.19 -20.71
N GLN A 172 -0.06 -18.98 -20.19
CA GLN A 172 -1.31 -19.27 -20.91
C GLN A 172 -1.46 -18.42 -22.18
N ARG A 173 -0.97 -17.18 -22.15
CA ARG A 173 -0.93 -16.34 -23.35
C ARG A 173 0.03 -16.90 -24.39
N LEU A 174 1.24 -17.29 -23.97
CA LEU A 174 2.22 -17.91 -24.85
C LEU A 174 1.69 -19.21 -25.47
N GLU A 175 1.00 -20.06 -24.70
CA GLU A 175 0.35 -21.29 -25.18
C GLU A 175 -0.69 -21.02 -26.27
N ARG A 176 -1.50 -19.97 -26.10
CA ARG A 176 -2.49 -19.55 -27.10
C ARG A 176 -1.84 -19.02 -28.35
N ASP A 177 -0.80 -18.19 -28.20
CA ASP A 177 -0.10 -17.57 -29.31
C ASP A 177 0.73 -18.60 -30.11
N SER A 178 1.29 -19.62 -29.44
CA SER A 178 2.07 -20.69 -30.08
C SER A 178 1.24 -21.88 -30.56
N GLY A 179 0.01 -22.04 -30.08
CA GLY A 179 -0.84 -23.20 -30.35
C GLY A 179 -0.32 -24.51 -29.76
N THR A 180 0.71 -24.45 -28.92
CA THR A 180 1.38 -25.61 -28.32
C THR A 180 1.35 -25.52 -26.80
N PRO A 181 0.97 -26.61 -26.09
CA PRO A 181 1.04 -26.65 -24.63
C PRO A 181 2.48 -26.40 -24.17
N GLN A 182 2.66 -25.41 -23.30
CA GLN A 182 3.94 -25.10 -22.69
C GLN A 182 4.07 -25.90 -21.40
N ARG A 183 5.30 -26.28 -21.07
CA ARG A 183 5.57 -26.87 -19.76
C ARG A 183 5.30 -25.80 -18.68
N PRO A 184 4.62 -26.14 -17.57
CA PRO A 184 4.45 -25.23 -16.43
C PRO A 184 5.79 -24.66 -15.99
N ASP A 185 5.85 -23.32 -15.91
CA ASP A 185 7.04 -22.64 -15.41
C ASP A 185 7.31 -23.09 -13.96
N PRO A 186 8.47 -23.73 -13.68
CA PRO A 186 8.79 -24.21 -12.34
C PRO A 186 8.79 -23.09 -11.29
N GLU A 187 9.04 -21.84 -11.70
CA GLU A 187 8.99 -20.69 -10.80
C GLU A 187 7.60 -20.48 -10.19
N ILE A 188 6.53 -20.78 -10.93
CA ILE A 188 5.15 -20.64 -10.44
C ILE A 188 4.95 -21.48 -9.16
N LYS A 189 5.39 -22.75 -9.18
CA LYS A 189 5.27 -23.64 -8.01
C LYS A 189 6.08 -23.13 -6.83
N GLU A 190 7.28 -22.61 -7.09
CA GLU A 190 8.14 -22.10 -6.04
C GLU A 190 7.56 -20.83 -5.41
N TYR A 191 7.02 -19.90 -6.21
CA TYR A 191 6.33 -18.73 -5.69
C TYR A 191 5.08 -19.09 -4.87
N LEU A 192 4.27 -20.06 -5.32
CA LEU A 192 3.12 -20.55 -4.56
C LEU A 192 3.54 -21.19 -3.23
N ARG A 193 4.62 -21.99 -3.24
CA ARG A 193 5.17 -22.63 -2.04
C ARG A 193 5.65 -21.58 -1.04
N ARG A 194 6.42 -20.58 -1.51
CA ARG A 194 6.90 -19.48 -0.67
C ARG A 194 5.74 -18.65 -0.13
N ALA A 195 4.77 -18.27 -0.97
CA ALA A 195 3.57 -17.56 -0.56
C ALA A 195 2.84 -18.30 0.57
N LYS A 196 2.63 -19.62 0.41
CA LYS A 196 2.01 -20.47 1.43
C LYS A 196 2.75 -20.42 2.76
N ILE A 197 4.09 -20.44 2.76
CA ILE A 197 4.89 -20.38 3.99
C ILE A 197 4.65 -19.03 4.69
N GLU A 198 4.81 -17.92 3.98
CA GLU A 198 4.65 -16.58 4.55
C GLU A 198 3.23 -16.36 5.10
N LEU A 199 2.20 -16.80 4.39
CA LEU A 199 0.79 -16.66 4.81
C LEU A 199 0.47 -17.52 6.04
N ASN A 200 1.00 -18.74 6.13
CA ASN A 200 0.85 -19.55 7.35
C ASN A 200 1.60 -18.93 8.52
N SER A 201 2.82 -18.40 8.29
CA SER A 201 3.57 -17.68 9.33
C SER A 201 2.80 -16.46 9.82
N ALA A 202 2.16 -15.69 8.93
CA ALA A 202 1.33 -14.56 9.32
C ALA A 202 0.21 -14.97 10.28
N ILE A 203 -0.49 -16.08 10.00
CA ILE A 203 -1.53 -16.62 10.88
C ILE A 203 -0.96 -17.05 12.23
N MET A 204 0.18 -17.77 12.23
CA MET A 204 0.81 -18.28 13.45
C MET A 204 1.32 -17.17 14.37
N HIS A 205 1.74 -16.03 13.82
CA HIS A 205 2.26 -14.89 14.59
C HIS A 205 1.17 -13.96 15.15
N GLY A 206 -0.10 -14.40 15.18
CA GLY A 206 -1.18 -13.63 15.81
C GLY A 206 -1.75 -12.52 14.93
N ALA A 207 -2.02 -12.85 13.65
CA ALA A 207 -2.70 -11.97 12.73
C ALA A 207 -3.98 -11.35 13.33
N THR A 208 -4.21 -10.06 13.09
CA THR A 208 -5.51 -9.43 13.34
C THR A 208 -6.59 -10.10 12.49
N ASN A 209 -7.87 -9.91 12.85
CA ASN A 209 -9.00 -10.50 12.10
C ASN A 209 -8.95 -10.19 10.59
N ASP A 210 -8.53 -8.98 10.21
CA ASP A 210 -8.44 -8.58 8.80
C ASP A 210 -7.28 -9.27 8.08
N VAL A 211 -6.10 -9.33 8.71
CA VAL A 211 -4.93 -10.05 8.17
C VAL A 211 -5.24 -11.53 8.04
N LEU A 212 -5.93 -12.12 9.02
CA LEU A 212 -6.33 -13.52 9.02
C LEU A 212 -7.29 -13.85 7.87
N LYS A 213 -8.32 -13.02 7.64
CA LYS A 213 -9.25 -13.19 6.50
C LYS A 213 -8.52 -13.13 5.15
N LEU A 214 -7.65 -12.14 4.98
CA LEU A 214 -6.87 -11.98 3.74
C LEU A 214 -5.93 -13.18 3.52
N ALA A 215 -5.20 -13.59 4.56
CA ALA A 215 -4.29 -14.72 4.48
C ALA A 215 -5.02 -16.04 4.19
N GLN A 216 -6.18 -16.27 4.80
CA GLN A 216 -7.00 -17.44 4.52
C GLN A 216 -7.53 -17.46 3.08
N SER A 217 -8.02 -16.34 2.57
CA SER A 217 -8.48 -16.26 1.18
C SER A 217 -7.36 -16.56 0.17
N ASP A 218 -6.15 -16.06 0.41
CA ASP A 218 -4.99 -16.36 -0.43
C ASP A 218 -4.55 -17.83 -0.31
N LEU A 219 -4.62 -18.41 0.89
CA LEU A 219 -4.32 -19.84 1.12
C LEU A 219 -5.34 -20.77 0.46
N GLU A 220 -6.62 -20.41 0.47
CA GLU A 220 -7.67 -21.13 -0.25
C GLU A 220 -7.38 -21.14 -1.75
N TYR A 221 -7.01 -20.00 -2.32
CA TYR A 221 -6.59 -19.93 -3.72
C TYR A 221 -5.40 -20.84 -4.02
N ILE A 222 -4.39 -20.88 -3.15
CA ILE A 222 -3.22 -21.75 -3.32
C ILE A 222 -3.62 -23.23 -3.22
N ARG A 223 -4.52 -23.59 -2.30
CA ARG A 223 -5.02 -24.97 -2.13
C ARG A 223 -5.79 -25.43 -3.37
N ASP A 224 -6.64 -24.55 -3.90
CA ASP A 224 -7.52 -24.85 -5.02
C ASP A 224 -6.79 -24.72 -6.37
N TRP A 225 -5.50 -24.34 -6.33
CA TRP A 225 -4.64 -24.32 -7.49
C TRP A 225 -4.44 -25.72 -8.05
N ARG A 226 -5.22 -26.05 -9.08
CA ARG A 226 -4.97 -27.20 -9.93
C ARG A 226 -4.01 -26.80 -11.04
N GLU A 227 -2.96 -27.59 -11.22
CA GLU A 227 -2.26 -27.59 -12.52
C GLU A 227 -3.30 -27.96 -13.59
N PRO A 228 -3.24 -27.38 -14.79
CA PRO A 228 -3.89 -28.04 -15.91
C PRO A 228 -3.27 -29.44 -15.98
N GLU A 229 -4.02 -30.44 -15.53
CA GLU A 229 -3.68 -31.85 -15.73
C GLU A 229 -3.48 -32.00 -17.23
N ARG A 230 -2.37 -32.65 -17.60
CA ARG A 230 -2.19 -33.10 -18.97
C ARG A 230 -3.44 -33.90 -19.30
N GLU A 231 -4.25 -33.43 -20.23
CA GLU A 231 -4.99 -34.33 -21.10
C GLU A 231 -3.91 -35.10 -21.88
N GLN A 232 -3.31 -36.10 -21.22
CA GLN A 232 -2.96 -37.34 -21.88
C GLN A 232 -4.28 -37.97 -22.28
N HIS A 233 -4.92 -37.40 -23.29
CA HIS A 233 -5.83 -38.19 -24.10
C HIS A 233 -4.94 -39.16 -24.87
N ASP A 234 -4.87 -40.36 -24.31
CA ASP A 234 -4.73 -41.60 -25.05
C ASP A 234 -5.49 -41.48 -26.37
N GLY A 235 -4.75 -41.37 -27.46
CA GLY A 235 -5.30 -41.01 -28.76
C GLY A 235 -4.42 -41.41 -29.94
N TRP A 236 -3.58 -42.43 -29.78
CA TRP A 236 -3.04 -43.21 -30.90
C TRP A 236 -3.07 -44.69 -30.53
N GLY A 237 -4.30 -45.21 -30.47
CA GLY A 237 -4.55 -46.61 -30.80
C GLY A 237 -5.16 -46.66 -32.20
N ILE A 238 -4.32 -46.68 -33.23
CA ILE A 238 -4.43 -47.52 -34.44
C ILE A 238 -3.00 -47.78 -34.94
#